data_AF-A0A7W6JU08-F1
#
_entry.id   AF-A0A7W6JU08-F1
#
_cell.length_a   1.000
_cell.length_b   1.000
_cell.length_c   1.000
_cell.angle_alpha   90.00
_cell.angle_beta   90.00
_cell.angle_gamma   90.00
#
_symmetry.space_group_name_H-M   'P 1'
#
loop_
_entity.id
_entity.type
_entity.pdbx_description
1 polymer ?
#
loop_
_entity_poly.entity_id
_entity_poly.type
_entity_poly.pdbx_seq_one_letter_code
_entity_poly.pdbx_strand_id
1 'polypeptide(L)'
;MKIMFFAAALAAAAVSLPAHAQEGVTVGEVRLFAFNFCPEGWVEANGQLMPIRSQPALYALFGNSYGGDGASSFAVPDLRKVIPQPAVDREKRLRYCVAVRGDFPRRP
;
A
#
# COMPACT_ATOMS: atom_id res chain seq x y z
N MET A 1 68.42 -9.10 10.62
CA MET A 1 68.42 -10.42 9.95
C MET A 1 66.98 -10.90 9.82
N LYS A 2 66.49 -11.14 8.58
CA LYS A 2 65.21 -11.76 8.16
C LYS A 2 63.93 -10.96 8.50
N ILE A 3 63.36 -10.12 7.61
CA ILE A 3 62.64 -10.41 6.35
C ILE A 3 61.74 -11.64 6.45
N MET A 4 60.41 -11.44 6.48
CA MET A 4 59.47 -12.31 5.78
C MET A 4 58.15 -11.59 5.49
N PHE A 5 57.84 -11.51 4.20
CA PHE A 5 56.63 -11.00 3.58
C PHE A 5 55.43 -11.92 3.91
N PHE A 6 54.25 -11.34 4.14
CA PHE A 6 52.99 -12.03 3.89
C PHE A 6 52.08 -11.11 3.07
N ALA A 7 51.90 -11.48 1.80
CA ALA A 7 50.92 -10.89 0.92
C ALA A 7 49.52 -11.32 1.39
N ALA A 8 48.69 -10.37 1.81
CA ALA A 8 47.27 -10.60 2.01
C ALA A 8 46.55 -10.24 0.72
N ALA A 9 46.04 -11.24 0.00
CA ALA A 9 45.12 -11.04 -1.10
C ALA A 9 43.83 -10.42 -0.55
N LEU A 10 43.54 -9.18 -0.93
CA LEU A 10 42.27 -8.52 -0.59
C LEU A 10 41.18 -9.16 -1.46
N ALA A 11 40.47 -10.13 -0.90
CA ALA A 11 39.26 -10.66 -1.54
C ALA A 11 38.24 -9.51 -1.64
N ALA A 12 37.86 -9.16 -2.87
CA ALA A 12 36.72 -8.28 -3.10
C ALA A 12 35.46 -9.03 -2.64
N ALA A 13 35.04 -8.83 -1.40
CA ALA A 13 33.74 -9.25 -0.94
C ALA A 13 32.71 -8.42 -1.73
N ALA A 14 32.05 -9.05 -2.70
CA ALA A 14 30.83 -8.52 -3.27
C ALA A 14 29.79 -8.51 -2.14
N VAL A 15 29.69 -7.39 -1.44
CA VAL A 15 28.64 -7.18 -0.45
C VAL A 15 27.34 -7.08 -1.24
N SER A 16 26.58 -8.16 -1.24
CA SER A 16 25.18 -8.13 -1.62
C SER A 16 24.48 -7.17 -0.67
N LEU A 17 24.26 -5.93 -1.10
CA LEU A 17 23.30 -5.06 -0.43
C LEU A 17 21.97 -5.82 -0.47
N PRO A 18 21.25 -5.96 0.66
CA PRO A 18 19.91 -6.48 0.58
C PRO A 18 19.16 -5.60 -0.42
N ALA A 19 18.70 -6.20 -1.51
CA ALA A 19 17.71 -5.57 -2.35
C ALA A 19 16.48 -5.47 -1.47
N HIS A 20 16.34 -4.37 -0.74
CA HIS A 20 15.05 -3.98 -0.19
C HIS A 20 14.18 -3.75 -1.43
N ALA A 21 13.47 -4.79 -1.85
CA ALA A 21 12.27 -4.61 -2.63
C ALA A 21 11.50 -3.49 -1.92
N GLN A 22 11.25 -2.38 -2.61
CA GLN A 22 10.42 -1.33 -2.06
C GLN A 22 9.03 -1.94 -1.85
N GLU A 23 8.83 -2.56 -0.69
CA GLU A 23 7.51 -2.96 -0.20
C GLU A 23 6.86 -1.71 0.39
N GLY A 24 6.85 -0.64 -0.42
CA GLY A 24 6.18 0.61 -0.14
C GLY A 24 4.70 0.44 -0.42
N VAL A 25 3.87 0.99 0.46
CA VAL A 25 2.43 1.09 0.20
C VAL A 25 2.25 1.99 -1.02
N THR A 26 1.44 1.55 -1.98
CA THR A 26 1.11 2.35 -3.16
C THR A 26 -0.24 3.04 -2.98
N VAL A 27 -0.37 4.30 -3.41
CA VAL A 27 -1.67 5.00 -3.36
C VAL A 27 -2.68 4.23 -4.21
N GLY A 28 -3.89 4.02 -3.68
CA GLY A 28 -4.95 3.26 -4.34
C GLY A 28 -4.88 1.75 -4.12
N GLU A 29 -3.85 1.24 -3.45
CA GLU A 29 -3.76 -0.16 -3.07
C GLU A 29 -4.92 -0.56 -2.16
N VAL A 30 -5.47 -1.77 -2.36
CA VAL A 30 -6.52 -2.33 -1.51
C VAL A 30 -5.96 -3.52 -0.75
N ARG A 31 -6.06 -3.50 0.58
CA ARG A 31 -5.65 -4.61 1.46
C ARG A 31 -6.79 -5.07 2.36
N LEU A 32 -6.80 -6.37 2.65
CA LEU A 32 -7.69 -6.97 3.65
C LEU A 32 -6.99 -7.00 5.01
N PHE A 33 -7.64 -6.45 6.02
CA PHE A 33 -7.17 -6.43 7.40
C PHE A 33 -8.02 -7.36 8.26
N ALA A 34 -7.39 -8.07 9.19
CA ALA A 34 -8.03 -9.01 10.12
C ALA A 34 -8.59 -8.33 11.38
N PHE A 35 -8.52 -7.01 11.46
CA PHE A 35 -9.03 -6.19 12.54
C PHE A 35 -10.08 -5.18 12.03
N ASN A 36 -10.82 -4.58 12.95
CA ASN A 36 -12.04 -3.84 12.66
C ASN A 36 -11.84 -2.37 12.24
N PHE A 37 -10.61 -1.91 12.06
CA PHE A 37 -10.24 -0.52 11.71
C PHE A 37 -9.27 -0.47 10.52
N CYS A 38 -9.12 0.70 9.91
CA CYS A 38 -8.08 0.95 8.90
C CYS A 38 -6.91 1.71 9.55
N PRO A 39 -5.65 1.28 9.36
CA PRO A 39 -4.49 1.97 9.91
C PRO A 39 -4.33 3.40 9.37
N GLU A 40 -3.45 4.20 9.97
CA GLU A 40 -3.14 5.53 9.45
C GLU A 40 -2.63 5.44 7.99
N GLY A 41 -3.12 6.36 7.13
CA GLY A 41 -2.81 6.34 5.70
C GLY A 41 -3.72 5.43 4.90
N TRP A 42 -4.72 4.80 5.52
CA TRP A 42 -5.74 3.98 4.89
C TRP A 42 -7.14 4.47 5.22
N VAL A 43 -8.09 4.19 4.34
CA VAL A 43 -9.51 4.44 4.57
C VAL A 43 -10.32 3.20 4.24
N GLU A 44 -11.48 3.03 4.87
CA GLU A 44 -12.34 1.88 4.58
C GLU A 44 -12.86 1.92 3.14
N ALA A 45 -12.83 0.77 2.46
CA ALA A 45 -13.42 0.59 1.13
C ALA A 45 -14.95 0.38 1.26
N ASN A 46 -15.66 1.42 1.66
CA ASN A 46 -17.11 1.39 1.97
C ASN A 46 -17.96 2.30 1.07
N GLY A 47 -17.41 2.82 -0.03
CA GLY A 47 -18.13 3.73 -0.92
C GLY A 47 -18.20 5.19 -0.44
N GLN A 48 -17.44 5.58 0.59
CA GLN A 48 -17.47 6.96 1.08
C GLN A 48 -17.01 7.96 0.02
N LEU A 49 -17.65 9.13 0.01
CA LEU A 49 -17.24 10.28 -0.78
C LEU A 49 -16.05 10.99 -0.14
N MET A 50 -15.12 11.40 -0.98
CA MET A 50 -13.86 12.03 -0.61
C MET A 50 -13.66 13.31 -1.41
N PRO A 51 -13.26 14.44 -0.77
CA PRO A 51 -12.96 15.66 -1.49
C PRO A 51 -11.71 15.50 -2.36
N ILE A 52 -11.80 15.89 -3.64
CA ILE A 52 -10.65 15.83 -4.56
C ILE A 52 -9.48 16.66 -4.03
N ARG A 53 -9.77 17.82 -3.41
CA ARG A 53 -8.75 18.71 -2.84
C ARG A 53 -7.91 18.04 -1.74
N SER A 54 -8.46 17.07 -1.00
CA SER A 54 -7.74 16.37 0.07
C SER A 54 -7.00 15.12 -0.40
N GLN A 55 -7.45 14.47 -1.48
CA GLN A 55 -6.78 13.27 -2.03
C GLN A 55 -6.59 13.35 -3.56
N PRO A 56 -5.84 14.34 -4.06
CA PRO A 56 -5.65 14.53 -5.50
C PRO A 56 -4.92 13.35 -6.16
N ALA A 57 -3.97 12.74 -5.46
CA ALA A 57 -3.25 11.56 -5.95
C ALA A 57 -4.18 10.35 -6.13
N LEU A 58 -5.07 10.09 -5.18
CA LEU A 58 -6.02 8.99 -5.28
C LEU A 58 -7.05 9.25 -6.40
N TYR A 59 -7.52 10.50 -6.52
CA TYR A 59 -8.41 10.89 -7.62
C TYR A 59 -7.76 10.71 -9.00
N ALA A 60 -6.47 11.00 -9.14
CA ALA A 60 -5.74 10.79 -10.40
C ALA A 60 -5.71 9.30 -10.84
N LEU A 61 -5.91 8.37 -9.90
CA LEU A 61 -6.01 6.94 -10.17
C LEU A 61 -7.46 6.48 -10.40
N PHE A 62 -8.38 6.91 -9.55
CA PHE A 62 -9.76 6.38 -9.53
C PHE A 62 -10.74 7.18 -10.39
N GLY A 63 -10.43 8.44 -10.66
CA GLY A 63 -11.42 9.38 -11.20
C GLY A 63 -12.68 9.39 -10.34
N ASN A 64 -13.85 9.42 -10.99
CA ASN A 64 -15.16 9.26 -10.36
C ASN A 64 -15.79 7.88 -10.61
N SER A 65 -14.98 6.86 -10.92
CA SER A 65 -15.49 5.52 -11.32
C SER A 65 -16.35 4.83 -10.25
N TYR A 66 -16.19 5.21 -8.98
CA TYR A 66 -16.98 4.66 -7.87
C TYR A 66 -18.08 5.60 -7.38
N GLY A 67 -18.25 6.77 -8.02
CA GLY A 67 -19.20 7.80 -7.63
C GLY A 67 -18.55 9.16 -7.35
N GLY A 68 -19.37 10.09 -6.85
CA GLY A 68 -19.02 11.50 -6.71
C GLY A 68 -19.34 12.30 -7.97
N ASP A 69 -19.15 13.62 -7.88
CA ASP A 69 -19.48 14.55 -8.96
C ASP A 69 -18.33 14.71 -9.98
N GLY A 70 -17.13 14.22 -9.69
CA GLY A 70 -15.94 14.37 -10.54
C GLY A 70 -15.40 15.81 -10.63
N ALA A 71 -16.01 16.76 -9.93
CA ALA A 71 -15.64 18.17 -9.93
C ALA A 71 -15.07 18.61 -8.58
N SER A 72 -15.72 18.17 -7.49
CA SER A 72 -15.32 18.47 -6.11
C SER A 72 -15.05 17.21 -5.28
N SER A 73 -15.65 16.08 -5.68
CA SER A 73 -15.69 14.83 -4.93
C SER A 73 -15.57 13.61 -5.84
N PHE A 74 -15.07 12.53 -5.26
CA PHE A 74 -15.06 11.19 -5.84
C PHE A 74 -15.34 10.17 -4.74
N ALA A 75 -15.65 8.92 -5.08
CA ALA A 75 -15.80 7.85 -4.09
C ALA A 75 -14.65 6.85 -4.13
N VAL A 76 -14.39 6.20 -3.01
CA VAL A 76 -13.62 4.93 -2.96
C VAL A 76 -14.54 3.75 -3.31
N PRO A 77 -14.00 2.57 -3.67
CA PRO A 77 -14.79 1.37 -3.86
C PRO A 77 -15.66 1.02 -2.64
N ASP A 78 -16.85 0.44 -2.87
CA ASP A 78 -17.62 -0.25 -1.83
C ASP A 78 -17.41 -1.76 -1.93
N LEU A 79 -16.51 -2.27 -1.09
CA LEU A 79 -16.15 -3.70 -1.05
C LEU A 79 -16.82 -4.42 0.13
N ARG A 80 -17.73 -3.78 0.87
CA ARG A 80 -18.38 -4.39 2.05
C ARG A 80 -19.17 -5.66 1.70
N LYS A 81 -19.73 -5.71 0.48
CA LYS A 81 -20.44 -6.89 -0.05
C LYS A 81 -19.52 -7.97 -0.61
N VAL A 82 -18.23 -7.67 -0.75
CA VAL A 82 -17.19 -8.57 -1.28
C VAL A 82 -16.31 -9.12 -0.14
N ILE A 83 -16.46 -8.61 1.09
CA ILE A 83 -15.77 -9.15 2.27
C ILE A 83 -16.09 -10.65 2.35
N PRO A 84 -15.08 -11.53 2.38
CA PRO A 84 -15.30 -12.94 2.60
C PRO A 84 -16.12 -13.09 3.87
N GLN A 85 -17.33 -13.64 3.76
CA GLN A 85 -18.12 -13.94 4.94
C GLN A 85 -17.23 -14.84 5.80
N PRO A 86 -16.93 -14.45 7.05
CA PRO A 86 -16.19 -15.35 7.91
C PRO A 86 -17.05 -16.60 8.01
N ALA A 87 -16.59 -17.68 7.37
CA ALA A 87 -17.17 -18.97 7.61
C ALA A 87 -17.09 -19.17 9.13
N VAL A 88 -18.27 -19.13 9.77
CA VAL A 88 -18.55 -19.62 11.12
C VAL A 88 -18.33 -18.65 12.31
N ASP A 89 -17.61 -17.53 12.22
CA ASP A 89 -17.28 -16.74 13.43
C ASP A 89 -17.62 -15.24 13.35
N ARG A 90 -18.68 -14.80 14.06
CA ARG A 90 -19.18 -13.40 14.05
C ARG A 90 -18.23 -12.41 14.74
N GLU A 91 -17.25 -12.90 15.51
CA GLU A 91 -16.28 -12.06 16.21
C GLU A 91 -15.12 -11.61 15.32
N LYS A 92 -14.82 -12.35 14.25
CA LYS A 92 -13.70 -12.06 13.34
C LYS A 92 -14.13 -11.07 12.26
N ARG A 93 -13.84 -9.79 12.48
CA ARG A 93 -14.18 -8.70 11.54
C ARG A 93 -13.04 -8.48 10.54
N LEU A 94 -13.23 -8.99 9.33
CA LEU A 94 -12.39 -8.67 8.17
C LEU A 94 -12.81 -7.32 7.57
N ARG A 95 -11.85 -6.53 7.10
CA ARG A 95 -12.12 -5.21 6.49
C ARG A 95 -11.18 -4.90 5.34
N TYR A 96 -11.74 -4.49 4.20
CA TYR A 96 -10.95 -3.90 3.12
C TYR A 96 -10.68 -2.42 3.40
N CYS A 97 -9.43 -2.02 3.24
CA CYS A 97 -9.03 -0.61 3.27
C CYS A 97 -8.24 -0.24 2.01
N VAL A 98 -8.38 1.01 1.59
CA VAL A 98 -7.68 1.63 0.47
C VAL A 98 -6.57 2.54 1.01
N ALA A 99 -5.36 2.42 0.47
CA ALA A 99 -4.26 3.31 0.79
C ALA A 99 -4.51 4.70 0.20
N VAL A 100 -4.57 5.71 1.07
CA VAL A 100 -4.71 7.13 0.68
C VAL A 100 -3.39 7.89 0.78
N ARG A 101 -2.35 7.24 1.31
CA ARG A 101 -0.96 7.72 1.31
C ARG A 101 -0.04 6.59 0.85
N GLY A 102 1.09 6.95 0.24
CA GLY A 102 2.07 6.00 -0.30
C GLY A 102 2.74 6.51 -1.55
N ASP A 103 3.48 5.64 -2.23
CA ASP A 103 4.09 5.93 -3.52
C ASP A 103 3.02 5.94 -4.62
N PHE A 104 3.10 6.91 -5.53
CA PHE A 104 2.23 6.94 -6.70
C PHE A 104 2.67 5.87 -7.72
N PRO A 105 1.76 5.02 -8.22
CA PRO A 105 2.14 3.91 -9.10
C PRO A 105 2.70 4.41 -10.43
N ARG A 106 3.83 3.84 -10.86
CA ARG A 106 4.44 4.09 -12.17
C ARG A 106 3.76 3.19 -13.20
N ARG A 107 3.21 3.76 -14.28
CA ARG A 107 2.76 2.96 -15.42
C ARG A 107 3.99 2.36 -16.12
N PRO A 108 4.01 1.06 -16.41
CA PRO A 108 5.11 0.41 -17.12
C PRO A 108 5.25 0.93 -18.56
#